data_AF-A0A537RU74-F1
#
_entry.id   AF-A0A537RU74-F1
#
_cell.length_a   1.000
_cell.length_b   1.000
_cell.length_c   1.000
_cell.angle_alpha   90.00
_cell.angle_beta   90.00
_cell.angle_gamma   90.00
#
_symmetry.space_group_name_H-M   'P 1'
#
loop_
_entity.id
_entity.type
_entity.pdbx_description
1 polymer ?
#
loop_
_entity_poly.entity_id
_entity_poly.type
_entity_poly.pdbx_seq_one_letter_code
_entity_poly.pdbx_strand_id
1 'polypeptide(L)'
;MPRRRDHDQLGGARPLSQRQLRVGEELRHRLAELLRPGELRDPALHDATVTVTEVRLSPDLRNATAFVMPLGGANAEEIIAALRRSAP
;
A
#
# COMPACT_ATOMS: atom_id res chain seq x y z
N MET A 1 32.45 17.57 16.00
CA MET A 1 31.46 16.48 15.86
C MET A 1 30.18 17.02 15.23
N PRO A 2 29.98 16.96 13.89
CA PRO A 2 28.73 17.39 13.28
C PRO A 2 27.75 16.23 13.14
N ARG A 3 26.49 16.50 13.50
CA ARG A 3 25.36 15.57 13.49
C ARG A 3 25.06 15.06 12.07
N ARG A 4 24.89 13.74 11.93
CA ARG A 4 24.38 13.07 10.72
C ARG A 4 23.02 13.66 10.38
N ARG A 5 22.92 14.35 9.25
CA ARG A 5 21.64 14.71 8.61
C ARG A 5 21.21 13.49 7.81
N ASP A 6 20.07 12.93 8.15
CA ASP A 6 19.36 11.98 7.28
C ASP A 6 18.97 12.75 6.02
N HIS A 7 19.76 12.52 4.97
CA HIS A 7 19.53 13.10 3.67
C HIS A 7 18.35 12.32 3.07
N ASP A 8 17.18 12.94 3.10
CA ASP A 8 16.01 12.56 2.32
C ASP A 8 16.38 12.64 0.83
N GLN A 9 17.01 11.58 0.31
CA GLN A 9 17.44 11.48 -1.08
C GLN A 9 16.24 11.13 -1.95
N LEU A 10 15.52 12.16 -2.36
CA LEU A 10 14.85 12.21 -3.67
C LEU A 10 15.94 12.19 -4.76
N GLY A 11 16.51 11.01 -5.04
CA GLY A 11 17.67 10.86 -5.92
C GLY A 11 17.54 9.70 -6.89
N GLY A 12 17.28 10.04 -8.17
CA GLY A 12 17.47 9.23 -9.39
C GLY A 12 16.98 7.79 -9.31
N ALA A 13 15.86 7.48 -9.98
CA ALA A 13 15.26 6.15 -10.03
C ALA A 13 16.27 5.09 -10.49
N ARG A 14 17.01 4.52 -9.54
CA ARG A 14 17.76 3.28 -9.75
C ARG A 14 16.73 2.25 -10.17
N PRO A 15 16.94 1.53 -11.28
CA PRO A 15 15.98 0.54 -11.74
C PRO A 15 15.63 -0.41 -10.59
N LEU A 16 14.33 -0.63 -10.38
CA LEU A 16 13.85 -1.52 -9.34
C LEU A 16 14.50 -2.89 -9.50
N SER A 17 15.03 -3.43 -8.40
CA SER A 17 15.59 -4.78 -8.45
C SER A 17 14.50 -5.81 -8.78
N GLN A 18 14.89 -6.89 -9.47
CA GLN A 18 14.02 -8.06 -9.70
C GLN A 18 13.35 -8.55 -8.41
N ARG A 19 14.08 -8.52 -7.29
CA ARG A 19 13.56 -8.87 -5.97
C ARG A 19 12.46 -7.89 -5.51
N GLN A 20 12.65 -6.58 -5.66
CA GLN A 20 11.61 -5.60 -5.34
C GLN A 20 10.36 -5.80 -6.19
N LEU A 21 10.52 -6.03 -7.49
CA LEU A 21 9.38 -6.27 -8.38
C LEU A 21 8.61 -7.53 -7.98
N ARG A 22 9.31 -8.64 -7.71
CA ARG A 22 8.69 -9.89 -7.28
C ARG A 22 7.95 -9.76 -5.95
N VAL A 23 8.57 -9.13 -4.95
CA VAL A 23 7.94 -8.94 -3.64
C VAL A 23 6.78 -7.95 -3.74
N GLY A 24 6.90 -6.91 -4.57
CA GLY A 24 5.83 -5.93 -4.78
C GLY A 24 4.60 -6.57 -5.40
N GLU A 25 4.79 -7.42 -6.42
CA GLU A 25 3.69 -8.15 -7.05
C GLU A 25 3.06 -9.18 -6.10
N GLU A 26 3.85 -9.92 -5.34
CA GLU A 26 3.32 -10.84 -4.33
C GLU A 26 2.46 -10.09 -3.30
N LEU A 27 2.98 -8.97 -2.77
CA LEU A 27 2.23 -8.13 -1.84
C LEU A 27 0.95 -7.58 -2.48
N ARG A 28 1.01 -7.11 -3.74
CA ARG A 28 -0.16 -6.62 -4.47
C ARG A 28 -1.24 -7.70 -4.56
N HIS A 29 -0.86 -8.92 -4.92
CA HIS A 29 -1.78 -10.04 -5.04
C HIS A 29 -2.41 -10.39 -3.68
N ARG A 30 -1.60 -10.54 -2.63
CA ARG A 30 -2.10 -10.86 -1.28
C ARG A 30 -3.00 -9.78 -0.70
N LEU A 31 -2.64 -8.51 -0.87
CA LEU A 31 -3.49 -7.42 -0.43
C LEU A 31 -4.83 -7.40 -1.18
N ALA A 32 -4.83 -7.68 -2.49
CA ALA A 32 -6.07 -7.78 -3.27
C ALA A 32 -6.95 -8.95 -2.83
N GLU A 33 -6.36 -10.08 -2.40
CA GLU A 33 -7.10 -11.20 -1.81
C GLU A 33 -7.73 -10.83 -0.46
N LEU A 34 -6.96 -10.16 0.41
CA LEU A 34 -7.41 -9.78 1.76
C LEU A 34 -8.45 -8.65 1.78
N LEU A 35 -8.42 -7.77 0.79
CA LEU A 35 -9.36 -6.64 0.67
C LEU A 35 -10.65 -7.00 -0.09
N ARG A 36 -10.94 -8.30 -0.24
CA ARG A 36 -12.20 -8.76 -0.84
C ARG A 36 -13.40 -8.39 0.04
N PRO A 37 -14.55 -8.04 -0.56
CA PRO A 37 -15.79 -7.83 0.20
C PRO A 37 -16.12 -9.04 1.07
N GLY A 38 -16.57 -8.79 2.30
CA GLY A 38 -16.95 -9.79 3.29
C GLY A 38 -15.82 -10.30 4.19
N GLU A 39 -14.54 -10.07 3.85
CA GLU A 39 -13.38 -10.56 4.63
C GLU A 39 -13.00 -9.60 5.78
N LEU A 40 -13.38 -8.33 5.66
CA LEU A 40 -13.00 -7.27 6.61
C LEU A 40 -14.06 -7.08 7.70
N ARG A 41 -13.58 -6.88 8.93
CA ARG A 41 -14.43 -6.69 10.12
C ARG A 41 -14.97 -5.27 10.26
N ASP A 42 -14.30 -4.27 9.69
CA ASP A 42 -14.76 -2.88 9.75
C ASP A 42 -16.05 -2.77 8.91
N PRO A 43 -17.18 -2.32 9.49
CA PRO A 43 -18.45 -2.20 8.77
C PRO A 43 -18.37 -1.31 7.53
N ALA A 44 -17.52 -0.27 7.56
CA ALA A 44 -17.34 0.63 6.41
C ALA A 44 -16.54 -0.02 5.26
N LEU A 45 -15.88 -1.16 5.53
CA LEU A 45 -15.14 -1.92 4.54
C LEU A 45 -15.82 -3.24 4.15
N HIS A 46 -16.87 -3.66 4.87
CA HIS A 46 -17.47 -4.98 4.71
C HIS A 46 -17.94 -5.23 3.27
N ASP A 47 -18.68 -4.28 2.69
CA ASP A 47 -19.17 -4.36 1.31
C ASP A 47 -18.34 -3.52 0.33
N ALA A 48 -17.24 -2.92 0.80
CA ALA A 48 -16.43 -2.03 -0.01
C ALA A 48 -15.60 -2.85 -1.02
N THR A 49 -15.75 -2.52 -2.30
CA THR A 49 -14.87 -3.08 -3.34
C THR A 49 -13.66 -2.17 -3.50
N VAL A 50 -12.51 -2.60 -2.98
CA VAL A 50 -11.25 -1.86 -3.04
C VAL A 50 -10.26 -2.58 -3.96
N THR A 51 -9.70 -1.85 -4.93
CA THR A 51 -8.69 -2.37 -5.86
C THR A 51 -7.31 -1.89 -5.45
N VAL A 52 -6.34 -2.81 -5.36
CA VAL A 52 -4.92 -2.48 -5.18
C VAL A 52 -4.28 -2.29 -6.55
N THR A 53 -3.92 -1.06 -6.90
CA THR A 53 -3.37 -0.72 -8.23
C THR A 53 -1.88 -0.98 -8.32
N GLU A 54 -1.13 -0.62 -7.27
CA GLU A 54 0.33 -0.76 -7.23
C GLU A 54 0.81 -0.95 -5.78
N VAL A 55 1.92 -1.68 -5.60
CA VAL A 55 2.69 -1.68 -4.35
C VAL A 55 4.13 -1.29 -4.65
N ARG A 56 4.60 -0.20 -4.04
CA ARG A 56 5.99 0.28 -4.15
C ARG A 56 6.79 -0.15 -2.94
N LEU A 57 7.95 -0.74 -3.17
CA LEU A 57 8.87 -1.17 -2.11
C LEU A 57 10.10 -0.29 -2.03
N SER A 58 10.50 0.05 -0.81
CA SER A 58 11.79 0.69 -0.55
C SER A 58 12.95 -0.22 -0.98
N PRO A 59 14.13 0.33 -1.33
CA PRO A 59 15.30 -0.46 -1.74
C PRO A 59 15.77 -1.50 -0.72
N ASP A 60 15.56 -1.22 0.57
CA ASP A 60 15.87 -2.11 1.68
C ASP A 60 14.72 -3.08 2.04
N LEU A 61 13.60 -3.03 1.32
CA LEU A 61 12.38 -3.83 1.52
C LEU A 61 11.75 -3.70 2.91
N ARG A 62 12.09 -2.66 3.67
CA ARG A 62 11.54 -2.42 4.99
C ARG A 62 10.16 -1.76 4.95
N ASN A 63 9.89 -0.98 3.89
CA ASN A 63 8.66 -0.23 3.74
C ASN A 63 8.00 -0.58 2.41
N ALA A 64 6.67 -0.73 2.45
CA ALA A 64 5.83 -0.90 1.28
C ALA A 64 4.72 0.16 1.29
N THR A 65 4.51 0.83 0.16
CA THR A 65 3.40 1.76 -0.05
C THR A 65 2.43 1.14 -1.03
N ALA A 66 1.24 0.77 -0.54
CA ALA A 66 0.16 0.27 -1.37
C ALA A 66 -0.75 1.41 -1.84
N PHE A 67 -1.01 1.46 -3.14
CA PHE A 67 -1.95 2.36 -3.77
C PHE A 67 -3.27 1.63 -3.99
N VAL A 68 -4.35 2.23 -3.51
CA VAL A 68 -5.68 1.61 -3.53
C VAL A 68 -6.72 2.58 -4.09
N MET A 69 -7.74 2.03 -4.76
CA MET A 69 -8.85 2.79 -5.30
C MET A 69 -10.17 2.05 -5.01
N PRO A 70 -11.15 2.71 -4.39
CA PRO A 70 -12.52 2.20 -4.31
C PRO A 70 -13.15 2.13 -5.70
N LEU A 71 -14.05 1.17 -5.91
CA LEU A 71 -14.80 1.04 -7.15
C LEU A 71 -15.57 2.34 -7.46
N GLY A 72 -15.36 2.89 -8.65
CA GLY A 72 -16.01 4.12 -9.11
C GLY A 72 -15.65 5.39 -8.31
N GLY A 73 -14.69 5.33 -7.38
CA GLY A 73 -14.31 6.45 -6.51
C GLY A 73 -15.36 6.82 -5.46
N ALA A 74 -16.43 6.03 -5.32
CA ALA A 74 -17.46 6.28 -4.31
C ALA A 74 -16.89 6.08 -2.89
N ASN A 75 -17.34 6.92 -1.96
CA ASN A 75 -17.03 6.83 -0.53
C ASN A 75 -15.51 6.80 -0.21
N ALA A 76 -14.69 7.43 -1.05
CA ALA A 76 -13.24 7.32 -0.96
C ALA A 76 -12.67 7.78 0.39
N GLU A 77 -13.14 8.91 0.92
CA GLU A 77 -12.66 9.41 2.22
C GLU A 77 -12.99 8.46 3.38
N GLU A 78 -14.22 7.93 3.40
CA GLU A 78 -14.68 7.00 4.42
C GLU A 78 -13.89 5.69 4.38
N ILE A 79 -13.73 5.12 3.18
CA ILE A 79 -12.97 3.88 2.96
C ILE A 79 -11.50 4.08 3.35
N ILE A 80 -10.87 5.18 2.95
CA ILE A 80 -9.48 5.49 3.33
C ILE A 80 -9.35 5.63 4.85
N ALA A 81 -10.29 6.31 5.50
CA ALA A 81 -10.29 6.44 6.95
C ALA A 81 -10.46 5.08 7.65
N ALA A 82 -11.32 4.21 7.14
CA ALA A 82 -11.54 2.86 7.65
C ALA A 82 -10.31 1.96 7.46
N LEU A 83 -9.67 2.01 6.29
CA LEU A 83 -8.42 1.30 6.03
C LEU A 83 -7.32 1.71 7.01
N ARG A 84 -7.19 3.01 7.31
CA ARG A 84 -6.21 3.51 8.29
C ARG A 84 -6.47 3.04 9.71
N ARG A 85 -7.74 2.94 10.13
CA ARG A 85 -8.11 2.43 11.46
C ARG A 85 -7.95 0.91 11.58
N SER A 86 -8.07 0.20 10.46
CA SER A 86 -7.92 -1.25 10.39
C SER A 86 -6.46 -1.69 10.21
N ALA A 87 -5.56 -0.76 9.92
CA ALA A 87 -4.13 -1.02 9.85
C ALA A 87 -3.57 -1.30 11.27
N PRO A 88 -2.68 -2.29 11.43
CA PRO A 88 -2.07 -2.63 12.71
C PRO A 88 -1.08 -1.60 13.24
#